data_AF-A0A8T0U035-F1
#
_entry.id   AF-A0A8T0U035-F1
#
_cell.length_a   1.000
_cell.length_b   1.000
_cell.length_c   1.000
_cell.angle_alpha   90.00
_cell.angle_beta   90.00
_cell.angle_gamma   90.00
#
_symmetry.space_group_name_H-M   'P 1'
#
loop_
_entity.id
_entity.type
_entity.pdbx_description
1 polymer ?
#
loop_
_entity_poly.entity_id
_entity_poly.type
_entity_poly.pdbx_seq_one_letter_code
_entity_poly.pdbx_strand_id
1 'polypeptide(L)'
;MLKVFLLLGLGLTVAGMLMARHGHAAAVKLFRPWLGGGASPAAAAANTVAAEGLDHSMTDEDLLWRASFRPGVRRYPFRRVPKLAFMFLTRGPLPLAPLWERFFRGNEGRYSIYVHALPSYRTNFTSESVFYRRQIPSKVS
;
A
#
# COMPACT_ATOMS: atom_id res chain seq x y z
N MET A 1 -34.91 -34.66 -20.73
CA MET A 1 -34.46 -33.27 -20.51
C MET A 1 -33.43 -33.15 -19.38
N LEU A 2 -33.60 -33.78 -18.21
CA LEU A 2 -32.65 -33.73 -17.08
C LEU A 2 -31.20 -34.15 -17.41
N LYS A 3 -31.01 -35.13 -18.30
CA LYS A 3 -29.68 -35.60 -18.74
C LYS A 3 -28.88 -34.54 -19.53
N VAL A 4 -29.56 -33.63 -20.23
CA VAL A 4 -28.91 -32.56 -21.00
C VAL A 4 -28.36 -31.50 -20.05
N PHE A 5 -29.10 -31.15 -19.00
CA PHE A 5 -28.66 -30.18 -17.98
C PHE A 5 -27.47 -30.70 -17.16
N LEU A 6 -27.41 -32.00 -16.86
CA LEU A 6 -26.28 -32.60 -16.13
C LEU A 6 -24.98 -32.55 -16.95
N LEU A 7 -25.04 -32.82 -18.26
CA LEU A 7 -23.86 -32.78 -19.12
C LEU A 7 -23.37 -31.34 -19.37
N LEU A 8 -24.29 -30.37 -19.50
CA LEU A 8 -23.94 -28.95 -19.61
C LEU A 8 -23.29 -28.40 -18.33
N GLY A 9 -23.82 -28.76 -17.16
CA GLY A 9 -23.25 -28.35 -15.87
C GLY A 9 -21.85 -28.93 -15.60
N LEU A 10 -21.63 -30.20 -15.98
CA LEU A 10 -20.32 -30.84 -15.87
C LEU A 10 -19.32 -30.26 -16.88
N GLY A 11 -19.76 -29.92 -18.09
CA GLY A 11 -18.91 -29.29 -19.11
C GLY A 11 -18.42 -27.89 -18.69
N LEU A 12 -19.31 -27.06 -18.13
CA LEU A 12 -18.96 -25.71 -17.68
C LEU A 12 -17.99 -25.70 -16.49
N THR A 13 -18.06 -26.70 -15.60
CA THR A 13 -17.16 -26.81 -14.45
C THR A 13 -15.76 -27.26 -14.85
N VAL A 14 -15.64 -28.24 -15.76
CA VAL A 14 -14.32 -28.65 -16.29
C VAL A 14 -13.67 -27.54 -17.12
N ALA A 15 -14.45 -26.84 -17.94
CA ALA A 15 -13.95 -25.68 -18.69
C ALA A 15 -13.47 -24.55 -17.76
N GLY A 16 -14.23 -24.23 -16.70
CA GLY A 16 -13.84 -23.24 -15.70
C GLY A 16 -12.53 -23.59 -14.98
N MET A 17 -12.37 -24.86 -14.58
CA MET A 17 -11.12 -25.34 -13.97
C MET A 17 -9.94 -25.30 -14.96
N LEU A 18 -10.18 -25.59 -16.24
CA LEU A 18 -9.14 -25.54 -17.27
C LEU A 18 -8.67 -24.10 -17.56
N MET A 19 -9.60 -23.13 -17.53
CA MET A 19 -9.28 -21.70 -17.68
C MET A 19 -8.53 -21.15 -16.46
N ALA A 20 -8.91 -21.56 -15.24
CA ALA A 20 -8.20 -21.18 -14.03
C ALA A 20 -6.76 -21.75 -13.99
N ARG A 21 -6.56 -22.97 -14.49
CA ARG A 21 -5.23 -23.61 -14.54
C ARG A 21 -4.26 -22.97 -15.55
N HIS A 22 -4.77 -22.31 -16.60
CA HIS A 22 -3.94 -21.69 -17.65
C HIS A 22 -3.90 -20.14 -17.60
N GLY A 23 -4.70 -19.48 -16.75
CA GLY A 23 -4.94 -18.03 -16.79
C GLY A 23 -4.04 -17.12 -15.93
N HIS A 24 -2.99 -17.63 -15.28
CA HIS A 24 -2.25 -16.82 -14.28
C HIS A 24 -1.18 -15.85 -14.83
N ALA A 25 -0.95 -15.75 -16.14
CA ALA A 25 0.23 -15.06 -16.69
C ALA A 25 -0.02 -13.74 -17.46
N ALA A 26 -1.27 -13.25 -17.54
CA ALA A 26 -1.58 -12.06 -18.34
C ALA A 26 -1.59 -10.74 -17.54
N ALA A 27 -2.07 -10.76 -16.29
CA ALA A 27 -2.26 -9.53 -15.51
C ALA A 27 -0.93 -8.84 -15.11
N VAL A 28 0.15 -9.61 -14.92
CA VAL A 28 1.48 -9.06 -14.56
C VAL A 28 2.16 -8.35 -15.75
N LYS A 29 1.81 -8.71 -16.99
CA LYS A 29 2.45 -8.12 -18.19
C LYS A 29 1.96 -6.70 -18.51
N LEU A 30 0.75 -6.33 -18.06
CA LEU A 30 0.18 -5.02 -18.33
C LEU A 30 0.90 -3.87 -17.61
N PHE A 31 1.65 -4.16 -16.54
CA PHE A 31 2.35 -3.14 -15.73
C PHE A 31 3.79 -2.86 -16.18
N ARG A 32 4.28 -3.53 -17.23
CA ARG A 32 5.65 -3.36 -17.76
C ARG A 32 5.97 -1.95 -18.32
N PRO A 33 5.02 -1.16 -18.87
CA PRO A 33 5.35 0.16 -19.43
C PRO A 33 5.81 1.21 -18.42
N TRP A 34 5.53 1.04 -17.12
CA TRP A 34 5.92 1.99 -16.07
C TRP A 34 7.32 1.72 -15.47
N LEU A 35 8.01 0.66 -15.94
CA LEU A 35 9.36 0.29 -15.52
C LEU A 35 10.36 0.63 -16.64
N GLY A 36 10.29 1.89 -17.10
CA GLY A 36 11.08 2.44 -18.19
C GLY A 36 12.58 2.19 -18.03
N GLY A 37 13.19 1.63 -19.07
CA GLY A 37 14.62 1.48 -19.23
C GLY A 37 15.26 2.71 -19.88
N GLY A 38 16.52 2.94 -19.49
CA GLY A 38 17.56 3.57 -20.31
C GLY A 38 17.61 5.10 -20.31
N ALA A 39 18.59 5.67 -19.60
CA ALA A 39 19.71 6.44 -20.18
C ALA A 39 20.56 7.09 -19.06
N SER A 40 21.87 6.97 -19.17
CA SER A 40 22.87 7.75 -18.42
C SER A 40 22.96 9.16 -19.02
N PRO A 41 23.23 10.23 -18.24
CA PRO A 41 24.62 10.61 -18.08
C PRO A 41 25.02 11.03 -16.65
N ALA A 42 26.32 10.95 -16.44
CA ALA A 42 27.05 11.48 -15.31
C ALA A 42 26.99 13.01 -15.22
N ALA A 43 27.40 13.51 -14.05
CA ALA A 43 27.73 14.90 -13.72
C ALA A 43 26.56 15.83 -13.38
N ALA A 44 26.35 16.04 -12.07
CA ALA A 44 26.31 17.37 -11.47
C ALA A 44 26.26 17.20 -9.94
N ALA A 45 27.43 17.30 -9.31
CA ALA A 45 27.54 17.54 -7.88
C ALA A 45 27.29 19.03 -7.61
N ALA A 46 26.40 19.36 -6.67
CA ALA A 46 26.45 20.62 -5.92
C ALA A 46 25.51 20.58 -4.71
N ASN A 47 26.12 20.57 -3.53
CA ASN A 47 25.68 21.14 -2.24
C ASN A 47 24.23 20.91 -1.78
N THR A 48 24.05 19.93 -0.90
CA THR A 48 22.91 19.88 0.02
C THR A 48 23.37 20.22 1.42
N VAL A 49 22.91 21.37 1.91
CA VAL A 49 22.97 21.78 3.32
C VAL A 49 22.09 20.82 4.13
N ALA A 50 22.68 20.14 5.10
CA ALA A 50 22.01 19.19 5.97
C ALA A 50 20.91 19.90 6.78
N ALA A 51 19.67 19.44 6.64
CA ALA A 51 18.56 19.89 7.46
C ALA A 51 18.69 19.26 8.87
N GLU A 52 19.17 20.04 9.83
CA GLU A 52 19.18 19.66 11.25
C GLU A 52 17.75 19.46 11.77
N GLY A 53 17.52 18.33 12.46
CA GLY A 53 16.35 18.17 13.34
C GLY A 53 15.41 16.98 13.10
N LEU A 54 15.75 16.02 12.23
CA LEU A 54 14.97 14.78 12.08
C LEU A 54 15.72 13.60 12.71
N ASP A 55 15.26 13.16 13.88
CA ASP A 55 15.78 11.99 14.57
C ASP A 55 15.38 10.71 13.81
N HIS A 56 16.15 10.38 12.79
CA HIS A 56 16.06 9.10 12.08
C HIS A 56 17.41 8.38 12.11
N SER A 57 17.38 7.09 12.43
CA SER A 57 18.55 6.21 12.34
C SER A 57 18.81 5.78 10.89
N MET A 58 18.96 6.73 9.97
CA MET A 58 19.27 6.51 8.56
C MET A 58 20.47 7.35 8.16
N THR A 59 21.36 6.78 7.32
CA THR A 59 22.52 7.52 6.81
C THR A 59 22.10 8.47 5.68
N ASP A 60 22.94 9.45 5.36
CA ASP A 60 22.70 10.39 4.26
C ASP A 60 22.53 9.67 2.91
N GLU A 61 23.24 8.56 2.69
CA GLU A 61 23.06 7.72 1.51
C GLU A 61 21.67 7.12 1.46
N ASP A 62 21.13 6.64 2.59
CA ASP A 62 19.79 6.10 2.66
C ASP A 62 18.72 7.18 2.43
N LEU A 63 18.96 8.40 2.91
CA LEU A 63 18.08 9.55 2.65
C LEU A 63 18.11 9.98 1.19
N LEU A 64 19.30 10.14 0.62
CA LEU A 64 19.50 10.47 -0.79
C LEU A 64 18.88 9.40 -1.68
N TRP A 65 18.99 8.13 -1.28
CA TRP A 65 18.33 7.00 -1.91
C TRP A 65 16.81 7.16 -1.89
N ARG A 66 16.21 7.51 -0.74
CA ARG A 66 14.77 7.75 -0.62
C ARG A 66 14.28 8.94 -1.45
N ALA A 67 15.04 10.03 -1.46
CA ALA A 67 14.67 11.26 -2.14
C ALA A 67 14.83 11.16 -3.67
N SER A 68 15.84 10.43 -4.15
CA SER A 68 16.18 10.35 -5.57
C SER A 68 15.19 9.57 -6.44
N PHE A 69 14.22 8.86 -5.84
CA PHE A 69 13.28 7.96 -6.53
C PHE A 69 13.96 7.03 -7.55
N ARG A 70 15.27 6.75 -7.40
CA ARG A 70 16.12 6.19 -8.46
C ARG A 70 15.58 4.83 -8.91
N PRO A 71 14.84 4.73 -10.02
CA PRO A 71 14.24 3.49 -10.45
C PRO A 71 15.36 2.69 -11.11
N GLY A 72 15.86 1.65 -10.44
CA GLY A 72 16.95 0.84 -11.02
C GLY A 72 17.82 0.07 -10.03
N VAL A 73 17.69 0.34 -8.72
CA VAL A 73 18.45 -0.41 -7.72
C VAL A 73 17.79 -1.78 -7.50
N ARG A 74 18.48 -2.87 -7.88
CA ARG A 74 17.99 -4.27 -7.77
C ARG A 74 17.67 -4.69 -6.33
N ARG A 75 18.23 -4.02 -5.33
CA ARG A 75 18.11 -4.38 -3.92
C ARG A 75 17.90 -3.13 -3.06
N TYR A 76 16.76 -3.06 -2.38
CA TYR A 76 16.51 -2.00 -1.40
C TYR A 76 17.49 -2.14 -0.23
N PRO A 77 17.99 -1.03 0.37
CA PRO A 77 18.89 -1.07 1.52
C PRO A 77 18.23 -1.65 2.78
N PHE A 78 16.91 -1.86 2.75
CA PHE A 78 16.13 -2.47 3.83
C PHE A 78 15.13 -3.51 3.31
N ARG A 79 14.69 -4.40 4.20
CA ARG A 79 13.66 -5.39 3.88
C ARG A 79 12.33 -4.69 3.62
N ARG A 80 11.88 -4.69 2.37
CA ARG A 80 10.54 -4.21 2.01
C ARG A 80 9.50 -5.26 2.35
N VAL A 81 8.60 -4.90 3.27
CA VAL A 81 7.35 -5.63 3.48
C VAL A 81 6.29 -4.93 2.62
N PRO A 82 5.62 -5.63 1.69
CA PRO A 82 4.48 -5.06 0.98
C PRO A 82 3.43 -4.58 1.99
N LYS A 83 3.14 -3.27 1.97
CA LYS A 83 2.30 -2.61 2.96
C LYS A 83 1.20 -1.83 2.27
N LEU A 84 -0.05 -2.03 2.70
CA LEU A 84 -1.20 -1.28 2.18
C LEU A 84 -1.45 -0.02 3.02
N ALA A 85 -1.77 1.10 2.38
CA ALA A 85 -2.16 2.32 3.06
C ALA A 85 -3.68 2.51 2.99
N PHE A 86 -4.32 2.66 4.16
CA PHE A 86 -5.74 2.94 4.29
C PHE A 86 -5.90 4.39 4.76
N MET A 87 -6.65 5.17 4.00
CA MET A 87 -6.99 6.56 4.35
C MET A 87 -8.49 6.67 4.58
N PHE A 88 -8.88 7.01 5.80
CA PHE A 88 -10.27 7.21 6.20
C PHE A 88 -10.57 8.70 6.24
N LEU A 89 -11.43 9.16 5.35
CA LEU A 89 -11.93 10.53 5.35
C LEU A 89 -13.28 10.56 6.05
N THR A 90 -13.36 11.25 7.17
CA THR A 90 -14.54 11.26 8.04
C THR A 90 -14.83 12.69 8.49
N ARG A 91 -16.10 13.00 8.78
CA ARG A 91 -16.44 14.30 9.42
C ARG A 91 -16.38 14.23 10.94
N GLY A 92 -16.60 13.06 11.53
CA GLY A 92 -16.59 12.85 12.98
C GLY A 92 -16.09 11.44 13.33
N PRO A 93 -16.80 10.66 14.17
CA PRO A 93 -16.35 9.31 14.52
C PRO A 93 -16.24 8.42 13.29
N LEU A 94 -15.23 7.54 13.31
CA LEU A 94 -14.94 6.63 12.22
C LEU A 94 -16.09 5.62 12.07
N PRO A 95 -16.86 5.65 10.98
CA PRO A 95 -17.93 4.69 10.78
C PRO A 95 -17.37 3.28 10.70
N LEU A 96 -18.09 2.32 11.31
CA LEU A 96 -17.72 0.91 11.32
C LEU A 96 -16.35 0.62 11.97
N ALA A 97 -15.85 1.48 12.86
CA ALA A 97 -14.58 1.26 13.56
C ALA A 97 -14.44 -0.16 14.15
N PRO A 98 -15.44 -0.75 14.82
CA PRO A 98 -15.32 -2.12 15.34
C PRO A 98 -15.15 -3.19 14.25
N LEU A 99 -15.76 -2.99 13.07
CA LEU A 99 -15.58 -3.90 11.93
C LEU A 99 -14.16 -3.80 11.39
N TRP A 100 -13.67 -2.57 11.21
CA TRP A 100 -12.32 -2.34 10.73
C TRP A 100 -11.26 -2.86 11.72
N GLU A 101 -11.48 -2.74 13.02
CA GLU A 101 -10.60 -3.36 14.04
C GLU A 101 -10.49 -4.87 13.84
N ARG A 102 -11.61 -5.55 13.56
CA ARG A 102 -11.60 -6.99 13.25
C ARG A 102 -10.90 -7.30 11.94
N PHE A 103 -11.04 -6.45 10.93
CA PHE A 103 -10.37 -6.60 9.64
C PHE A 103 -8.84 -6.48 9.77
N PHE A 104 -8.37 -5.55 10.60
CA PHE A 104 -6.94 -5.28 10.78
C PHE A 104 -6.24 -6.19 11.77
N ARG A 105 -6.99 -6.89 12.62
CA ARG A 105 -6.45 -7.83 13.62
C ARG A 105 -5.61 -8.94 12.97
N GLY A 106 -4.41 -9.18 13.49
CA GLY A 106 -3.51 -10.24 13.01
C GLY A 106 -2.74 -9.90 11.73
N ASN A 107 -2.88 -8.67 11.22
CA ASN A 107 -2.18 -8.18 10.04
C ASN A 107 -1.18 -7.06 10.36
N GLU A 108 -0.73 -6.97 11.62
CA GLU A 108 0.16 -5.93 12.10
C GLU A 108 1.44 -5.85 11.25
N GLY A 109 1.89 -4.64 10.93
CA GLY A 109 3.04 -4.40 10.07
C GLY A 109 2.78 -4.47 8.55
N ARG A 110 1.64 -5.03 8.12
CA ARG A 110 1.25 -5.12 6.69
C ARG A 110 0.35 -3.97 6.22
N TYR A 111 -0.04 -3.06 7.11
CA TYR A 111 -0.84 -1.90 6.77
C TYR A 111 -0.42 -0.63 7.52
N SER A 112 -0.68 0.51 6.92
CA SER A 112 -0.65 1.84 7.54
C SER A 112 -2.05 2.42 7.50
N ILE A 113 -2.52 2.98 8.61
CA ILE A 113 -3.83 3.64 8.71
C ILE A 113 -3.61 5.13 8.93
N TYR A 114 -4.37 5.93 8.19
CA TYR A 114 -4.45 7.37 8.31
C TYR A 114 -5.92 7.77 8.44
N VAL A 115 -6.25 8.56 9.46
CA VAL A 115 -7.61 9.03 9.72
C VAL A 115 -7.63 10.55 9.61
N HIS A 116 -8.34 11.07 8.62
CA HIS A 116 -8.55 12.50 8.45
C HIS A 116 -9.97 12.84 8.88
N ALA A 117 -10.09 13.64 9.93
CA ALA A 117 -11.35 14.11 10.49
C ALA A 117 -11.46 15.63 10.41
N LEU A 118 -12.62 16.20 10.77
CA LEU A 118 -12.74 17.66 10.94
C LEU A 118 -11.77 18.17 12.01
N PRO A 119 -11.27 19.43 11.91
CA PRO A 119 -10.29 19.94 12.87
C PRO A 119 -10.84 20.01 14.30
N SER A 120 -12.16 20.18 14.42
CA SER A 120 -12.88 20.22 15.70
C SER A 120 -13.09 18.83 16.31
N TYR A 121 -12.92 17.75 15.55
CA TYR A 121 -13.18 16.40 16.02
C TYR A 121 -11.93 15.79 16.67
N ARG A 122 -12.04 15.46 17.96
CA ARG A 122 -11.00 14.74 18.70
C ARG A 122 -11.34 13.26 18.73
N THR A 123 -10.47 12.43 18.16
CA THR A 123 -10.63 10.97 18.25
C THR A 123 -10.38 10.49 19.68
N ASN A 124 -11.21 9.56 20.16
CA ASN A 124 -11.05 8.92 21.46
C ASN A 124 -10.82 7.40 21.28
N PHE A 125 -9.69 7.06 20.67
CA PHE A 125 -9.26 5.66 20.53
C PHE A 125 -8.36 5.29 21.71
N THR A 126 -8.58 4.11 22.30
CA THR A 126 -7.69 3.55 23.33
C THR A 126 -6.33 3.19 22.73
N SER A 127 -5.30 3.03 23.56
CA SER A 127 -3.96 2.62 23.13
C SER A 127 -3.91 1.25 22.45
N GLU A 128 -4.92 0.41 22.69
CA GLU A 128 -5.04 -0.93 22.10
C GLU A 128 -5.68 -0.91 20.70
N SER A 129 -6.35 0.18 20.33
CA SER A 129 -7.02 0.28 19.03
C SER A 129 -6.01 0.46 17.89
N VAL A 130 -6.28 -0.15 16.74
CA VAL A 130 -5.48 0.03 15.51
C VAL A 130 -5.49 1.48 15.00
N PHE A 131 -6.46 2.28 15.46
CA PHE A 131 -6.62 3.69 15.12
C PHE A 131 -5.89 4.64 16.10
N TYR A 132 -5.26 4.11 17.14
CA TYR A 132 -4.52 4.91 18.10
C TYR A 132 -3.41 5.73 17.42
N ARG A 133 -3.41 7.05 17.67
CA ARG A 133 -2.46 8.03 17.08
C ARG A 133 -2.36 7.97 15.56
N ARG A 134 -3.47 7.62 14.87
CA ARG A 134 -3.55 7.62 13.39
C ARG A 134 -4.22 8.85 12.81
N GLN A 135 -4.64 9.81 13.65
CA GLN A 135 -5.31 11.02 13.22
C GLN A 135 -4.33 12.00 12.55
N ILE A 136 -4.67 12.44 11.34
CA ILE A 136 -4.02 13.55 10.65
C ILE A 136 -4.89 14.79 10.85
N PRO A 137 -4.36 15.87 11.47
CA PRO A 137 -5.11 17.09 11.65
C PRO A 137 -5.39 17.74 10.29
N SER A 138 -6.65 18.13 10.08
CA SER A 138 -7.05 18.93 8.92
C SER A 138 -6.63 20.38 9.10
N LYS A 139 -6.37 21.06 7.98
CA LYS A 139 -6.15 22.52 7.97
C LYS A 139 -7.49 23.23 8.09
N VAL A 140 -7.52 24.26 8.93
CA VAL A 140 -8.64 25.20 8.98
C VAL A 140 -8.49 26.10 7.75
N SER A 141 -9.52 26.14 6.89
CA SER A 141 -9.58 27.03 5.73
C SER A 141 -10.16 28.38 6.12
#